data_AF-A0AAU5ZHU5-F1
#
_entry.id   AF-A0AAU5ZHU5-F1
#
_cell.length_a   1.000
_cell.length_b   1.000
_cell.length_c   1.000
_cell.angle_alpha   90.00
_cell.angle_beta   90.00
_cell.angle_gamma   90.00
#
_symmetry.space_group_name_H-M   'P 1'
#
loop_
_entity.id
_entity.type
_entity.pdbx_description
1 polymer ?
#
loop_
_entity_poly.entity_id
_entity_poly.type
_entity_poly.pdbx_seq_one_letter_code
_entity_poly.pdbx_strand_id
1 'polypeptide(L)'
;MVSSFPQLMAAQAQAAVKVLGAHHSSWNKSYELLAADDKRRGLVRWDHTIEYHPQHVVAVLQDMFDRAGQRHDEETLRQYREALRVVFHENIHLLTAAGTSYGMAVGAYQEPSNKVLEEATTELATQDALDEYIDELDLEAIAPGITDVRTGRAYGQYVPAVEVFGQAVADSAELSAREVIRRLAVVNPENKFRVAAQLLYDAHKLSEVVPEAAKAAALERIEAAMRPPFTKIRDFDPEDPLDVRMSALAGTRASLDADAEVREIAGYWSADHELRRSLDAGLGASPPLRKSQYGTPGRDTRPNEPGATGRPDRKPHVLGD
;
A
#
# COMPACT_ATOMS: atom_id res chain seq x y z
N MET A 1 -18.17 -16.35 -16.97
CA MET A 1 -19.45 -15.78 -17.40
C MET A 1 -20.45 -15.96 -16.28
N VAL A 2 -20.93 -14.84 -15.74
CA VAL A 2 -21.99 -14.80 -14.74
C VAL A 2 -23.32 -14.62 -15.47
N SER A 3 -24.33 -15.45 -15.15
CA SER A 3 -25.64 -15.42 -15.82
C SER A 3 -26.82 -15.23 -14.87
N SER A 4 -26.58 -15.00 -13.58
CA SER A 4 -27.63 -14.73 -12.60
C SER A 4 -27.10 -13.93 -11.41
N PHE A 5 -28.00 -13.27 -10.69
CA PHE A 5 -27.65 -12.53 -9.47
C PHE A 5 -26.92 -13.41 -8.42
N PRO A 6 -27.37 -14.63 -8.08
CA PRO A 6 -26.61 -15.51 -7.17
C PRO A 6 -25.20 -15.83 -7.66
N GLN A 7 -25.01 -15.99 -8.98
CA GLN A 7 -23.67 -16.21 -9.54
C GLN A 7 -22.80 -14.96 -9.46
N LEU A 8 -23.36 -13.75 -9.66
CA LEU A 8 -22.64 -12.49 -9.44
C LEU A 8 -22.14 -12.43 -7.99
N MET A 9 -23.04 -12.65 -7.03
CA MET A 9 -22.69 -12.59 -5.62
C MET A 9 -21.63 -13.65 -5.25
N ALA A 10 -21.65 -14.83 -5.89
CA ALA A 10 -20.62 -15.85 -5.67
C ALA A 10 -19.26 -15.51 -6.31
N ALA A 11 -19.24 -14.69 -7.37
CA ALA A 11 -18.04 -14.36 -8.14
C ALA A 11 -17.37 -13.04 -7.74
N GLN A 12 -18.10 -12.13 -7.09
CA GLN A 12 -17.70 -10.73 -6.83
C GLN A 12 -16.27 -10.58 -6.29
N ALA A 13 -15.92 -11.30 -5.23
CA ALA A 13 -14.62 -11.14 -4.57
C ALA A 13 -13.48 -11.67 -5.44
N GLN A 14 -13.71 -12.77 -6.16
CA GLN A 14 -12.71 -13.34 -7.04
C GLN A 14 -12.45 -12.46 -8.26
N ALA A 15 -13.48 -11.80 -8.78
CA ALA A 15 -13.32 -10.81 -9.83
C ALA A 15 -12.52 -9.60 -9.33
N ALA A 16 -12.83 -9.07 -8.14
CA ALA A 16 -12.08 -7.95 -7.55
C ALA A 16 -10.59 -8.28 -7.35
N VAL A 17 -10.28 -9.50 -6.86
CA VAL A 17 -8.90 -9.99 -6.72
C VAL A 17 -8.18 -9.99 -8.07
N LYS A 18 -8.81 -10.49 -9.13
CA LYS A 18 -8.19 -10.56 -10.46
C LYS A 18 -7.95 -9.18 -11.07
N VAL A 19 -8.97 -8.31 -11.00
CA VAL A 19 -8.94 -6.96 -11.59
C VAL A 19 -7.82 -6.13 -10.97
N LEU A 20 -7.73 -6.10 -9.65
CA LEU A 20 -6.71 -5.27 -8.98
C LEU A 20 -5.38 -5.99 -8.77
N GLY A 21 -5.32 -7.31 -8.98
CA GLY A 21 -4.14 -8.13 -8.77
C GLY A 21 -3.77 -8.28 -7.29
N ALA A 22 -4.78 -8.33 -6.41
CA ALA A 22 -4.56 -8.60 -5.00
C ALA A 22 -4.10 -10.05 -4.77
N HIS A 23 -3.49 -10.32 -3.62
CA HIS A 23 -3.15 -11.70 -3.26
C HIS A 23 -4.41 -12.53 -2.99
N HIS A 24 -5.35 -11.96 -2.23
CA HIS A 24 -6.63 -12.59 -1.92
C HIS A 24 -7.67 -11.57 -1.42
N SER A 25 -8.90 -12.04 -1.23
CA SER A 25 -9.95 -11.34 -0.50
C SER A 25 -10.20 -12.04 0.83
N SER A 26 -10.43 -11.26 1.89
CA SER A 26 -10.86 -11.74 3.20
C SER A 26 -12.34 -12.11 3.25
N TRP A 27 -13.11 -11.90 2.18
CA TRP A 27 -14.56 -12.14 2.17
C TRP A 27 -14.93 -13.56 2.62
N ASN A 28 -15.85 -13.65 3.60
CA ASN A 28 -16.28 -14.92 4.19
C ASN A 28 -17.37 -15.65 3.39
N LYS A 29 -17.68 -15.18 2.17
CA LYS A 29 -18.76 -15.67 1.29
C LYS A 29 -20.18 -15.41 1.79
N SER A 30 -20.33 -14.56 2.79
CA SER A 30 -21.62 -14.12 3.31
C SER A 30 -21.92 -12.69 2.87
N TYR A 31 -23.19 -12.45 2.55
CA TYR A 31 -23.71 -11.10 2.51
C TYR A 31 -25.06 -11.03 3.23
N GLU A 32 -25.33 -9.88 3.83
CA GLU A 32 -26.59 -9.58 4.52
C GLU A 32 -27.24 -8.32 3.92
N LEU A 33 -28.45 -8.02 4.37
CA LEU A 33 -29.15 -6.80 3.99
C LEU A 33 -28.97 -5.76 5.08
N LEU A 34 -28.64 -4.53 4.68
CA LEU A 34 -28.78 -3.37 5.55
C LEU A 34 -30.25 -3.13 5.91
N ALA A 35 -30.49 -2.37 6.98
CA ALA A 35 -31.81 -1.84 7.26
C ALA A 35 -32.31 -0.99 6.07
N ALA A 36 -33.60 -1.06 5.76
CA ALA A 36 -34.16 -0.40 4.58
C ALA A 36 -34.13 1.14 4.64
N ASP A 37 -33.93 1.71 5.83
CA ASP A 37 -33.78 3.15 6.09
C ASP A 37 -32.31 3.56 6.32
N ASP A 38 -31.36 2.64 6.17
CA ASP A 38 -29.94 2.96 6.24
C ASP A 38 -29.55 3.85 5.06
N LYS A 39 -28.81 4.92 5.34
CA LYS A 39 -28.35 5.84 4.29
C LYS A 39 -27.21 5.25 3.45
N ARG A 40 -26.54 4.21 3.96
CA ARG A 40 -25.42 3.54 3.30
C ARG A 40 -25.94 2.57 2.24
N ARG A 41 -25.15 2.41 1.19
CA ARG A 41 -25.46 1.45 0.10
C ARG A 41 -24.76 0.11 0.31
N GLY A 42 -23.59 0.12 0.93
CA GLY A 42 -22.78 -1.02 1.27
C GLY A 42 -22.08 -0.82 2.61
N LEU A 43 -21.66 -1.91 3.23
CA LEU A 43 -20.79 -1.92 4.40
C LEU A 43 -20.06 -3.25 4.50
N VAL A 44 -18.76 -3.23 4.78
CA VAL A 44 -18.02 -4.41 5.24
C VAL A 44 -17.97 -4.47 6.77
N ARG A 45 -18.41 -5.60 7.33
CA ARG A 45 -18.25 -5.92 8.75
C ARG A 45 -16.88 -6.55 9.04
N TRP A 46 -16.42 -6.44 10.28
CA TRP A 46 -15.13 -6.98 10.71
C TRP A 46 -15.05 -8.51 10.71
N ASP A 47 -16.19 -9.21 10.68
CA ASP A 47 -16.29 -10.65 10.47
C ASP A 47 -16.23 -11.06 8.98
N HIS A 48 -15.96 -10.07 8.11
CA HIS A 48 -15.83 -10.18 6.66
C HIS A 48 -17.13 -10.40 5.90
N THR A 49 -18.28 -10.20 6.56
CA THR A 49 -19.59 -10.15 5.91
C THR A 49 -19.75 -8.81 5.20
N ILE A 50 -20.30 -8.81 3.99
CA ILE A 50 -20.70 -7.57 3.29
C ILE A 50 -22.20 -7.37 3.45
N GLU A 51 -22.63 -6.17 3.81
CA GLU A 51 -24.04 -5.80 3.87
C GLU A 51 -24.38 -4.90 2.70
N TYR A 52 -25.49 -5.18 2.01
CA TYR A 52 -25.94 -4.40 0.87
C TYR A 52 -27.32 -3.80 1.11
N HIS A 53 -27.54 -2.58 0.61
CA HIS A 53 -28.85 -1.95 0.71
C HIS A 53 -29.88 -2.70 -0.15
N PRO A 54 -31.03 -3.11 0.42
CA PRO A 54 -31.97 -3.98 -0.26
C PRO A 54 -32.54 -3.36 -1.55
N GLN A 55 -32.84 -2.06 -1.55
CA GLN A 55 -33.50 -1.38 -2.68
C GLN A 55 -32.54 -0.75 -3.68
N HIS A 56 -31.32 -0.42 -3.27
CA HIS A 56 -30.39 0.37 -4.09
C HIS A 56 -29.24 -0.46 -4.66
N VAL A 57 -29.05 -1.67 -4.13
CA VAL A 57 -28.05 -2.63 -4.63
C VAL A 57 -28.75 -3.92 -5.00
N VAL A 58 -29.35 -4.62 -4.04
CA VAL A 58 -29.85 -5.99 -4.27
C VAL A 58 -30.99 -6.03 -5.29
N ALA A 59 -32.05 -5.25 -5.10
CA ALA A 59 -33.18 -5.22 -6.02
C ALA A 59 -32.78 -4.70 -7.42
N VAL A 60 -31.87 -3.74 -7.49
CA VAL A 60 -31.37 -3.17 -8.75
C VAL A 60 -30.58 -4.22 -9.54
N LEU A 61 -29.70 -4.98 -8.89
CA LEU A 61 -28.95 -6.03 -9.54
C LEU A 61 -29.84 -7.23 -9.90
N GLN A 62 -30.84 -7.56 -9.10
CA GLN A 62 -31.83 -8.57 -9.45
C GLN A 62 -32.59 -8.18 -10.73
N ASP A 63 -33.09 -6.95 -10.80
CA ASP A 63 -33.76 -6.42 -12.01
C ASP A 63 -32.84 -6.46 -13.24
N MET A 64 -31.56 -6.11 -13.08
CA MET A 64 -30.55 -6.21 -14.14
C MET A 64 -30.47 -7.63 -14.74
N PHE A 65 -30.47 -8.66 -13.89
CA PHE A 65 -30.43 -10.05 -14.36
C PHE A 65 -31.78 -10.57 -14.87
N ASP A 66 -32.89 -10.15 -14.27
CA ASP A 66 -34.24 -10.53 -14.73
C ASP A 66 -34.52 -9.99 -16.14
N ARG A 67 -33.86 -8.88 -16.50
CA ARG A 67 -33.97 -8.20 -17.80
C ARG A 67 -32.71 -8.35 -18.64
N ALA A 68 -31.94 -9.42 -18.44
CA ALA A 68 -30.68 -9.68 -19.12
C ALA A 68 -30.80 -9.58 -20.65
N GLY A 69 -29.82 -8.93 -21.28
CA GLY A 69 -29.71 -8.76 -22.73
C GLY A 69 -30.68 -7.75 -23.34
N GLN A 70 -31.60 -7.17 -22.56
CA GLN A 70 -32.47 -6.09 -23.03
C GLN A 70 -31.69 -4.79 -23.17
N ARG A 71 -32.09 -3.93 -24.11
CA ARG A 71 -31.63 -2.53 -24.14
C ARG A 71 -32.36 -1.74 -23.08
N HIS A 72 -31.61 -0.94 -22.33
CA HIS A 72 -32.12 -0.08 -21.28
C HIS A 72 -31.85 1.39 -21.61
N ASP A 73 -32.62 2.29 -20.98
CA ASP A 73 -32.30 3.71 -21.04
C ASP A 73 -31.07 4.05 -20.18
N GLU A 74 -30.51 5.24 -20.41
CA GLU A 74 -29.28 5.68 -19.74
C GLU A 74 -29.42 5.73 -18.22
N GLU A 75 -30.60 6.07 -17.71
CA GLU A 75 -30.84 6.20 -16.27
C GLU A 75 -30.85 4.83 -15.59
N THR A 76 -31.49 3.84 -16.19
CA THR A 76 -31.49 2.46 -15.73
C THR A 76 -30.07 1.87 -15.76
N LEU A 77 -29.31 2.12 -16.83
CA LEU A 77 -27.90 1.70 -16.92
C LEU A 77 -27.05 2.36 -15.81
N ARG A 78 -27.27 3.64 -15.51
CA ARG A 78 -26.57 4.32 -14.39
C ARG A 78 -26.90 3.68 -13.05
N GLN A 79 -28.15 3.28 -12.82
CA GLN A 79 -28.55 2.58 -11.59
C GLN A 79 -27.86 1.22 -11.46
N TYR A 80 -27.84 0.43 -12.54
CA TYR A 80 -27.11 -0.84 -12.56
C TYR A 80 -25.62 -0.65 -12.29
N ARG A 81 -24.98 0.31 -13.00
CA ARG A 81 -23.57 0.62 -12.83
C ARG A 81 -23.25 1.07 -11.40
N GLU A 82 -24.13 1.86 -10.80
CA GLU A 82 -23.95 2.36 -9.44
C GLU A 82 -24.09 1.25 -8.40
N ALA A 83 -25.02 0.31 -8.58
CA ALA A 83 -25.09 -0.87 -7.73
C ALA A 83 -23.83 -1.74 -7.86
N LEU A 84 -23.30 -1.93 -9.07
CA LEU A 84 -22.04 -2.64 -9.29
C LEU A 84 -20.83 -1.91 -8.69
N ARG A 85 -20.80 -0.57 -8.78
CA ARG A 85 -19.78 0.25 -8.11
C ARG A 85 -19.75 -0.04 -6.62
N VAL A 86 -20.90 -0.07 -5.96
CA VAL A 86 -20.99 -0.39 -4.53
C VAL A 86 -20.49 -1.79 -4.25
N VAL A 87 -20.94 -2.81 -4.99
CA VAL A 87 -20.44 -4.19 -4.82
C VAL A 87 -18.92 -4.24 -4.95
N PHE A 88 -18.36 -3.60 -5.98
CA PHE A 88 -16.92 -3.61 -6.18
C PHE A 88 -16.17 -2.86 -5.07
N HIS A 89 -16.64 -1.68 -4.67
CA HIS A 89 -16.09 -0.87 -3.59
C HIS A 89 -15.97 -1.68 -2.27
N GLU A 90 -17.06 -2.35 -1.85
CA GLU A 90 -17.03 -3.16 -0.63
C GLU A 90 -16.07 -4.36 -0.77
N ASN A 91 -15.95 -4.97 -1.95
CA ASN A 91 -14.98 -6.04 -2.16
C ASN A 91 -13.53 -5.55 -2.09
N ILE A 92 -13.24 -4.31 -2.50
CA ILE A 92 -11.90 -3.71 -2.43
C ILE A 92 -11.45 -3.56 -0.99
N HIS A 93 -12.33 -3.15 -0.05
CA HIS A 93 -12.00 -3.11 1.38
C HIS A 93 -11.49 -4.46 1.91
N LEU A 94 -11.97 -5.57 1.33
CA LEU A 94 -11.60 -6.92 1.73
C LEU A 94 -10.34 -7.45 1.03
N LEU A 95 -9.73 -6.71 0.10
CA LEU A 95 -8.51 -7.13 -0.58
C LEU A 95 -7.29 -6.96 0.33
N THR A 96 -6.48 -8.00 0.41
CA THR A 96 -5.36 -8.04 1.36
C THR A 96 -4.10 -8.66 0.76
N ALA A 97 -2.95 -8.26 1.30
CA ALA A 97 -1.64 -8.79 0.95
C ALA A 97 -1.40 -10.16 1.60
N ALA A 98 -0.39 -10.88 1.10
CA ALA A 98 0.00 -12.18 1.66
C ALA A 98 0.25 -12.10 3.18
N GLY A 99 -0.31 -13.05 3.93
CA GLY A 99 -0.13 -13.14 5.39
C GLY A 99 -0.96 -12.15 6.22
N THR A 100 -1.89 -11.42 5.61
CA THR A 100 -2.76 -10.45 6.30
C THR A 100 -4.25 -10.72 6.05
N SER A 101 -5.13 -10.22 6.92
CA SER A 101 -6.58 -10.23 6.71
C SER A 101 -7.20 -8.90 7.11
N TYR A 102 -8.41 -8.59 6.61
CA TYR A 102 -9.11 -7.33 6.89
C TYR A 102 -9.34 -7.13 8.40
N GLY A 103 -9.65 -8.21 9.12
CA GLY A 103 -9.88 -8.17 10.57
C GLY A 103 -8.65 -7.77 11.40
N MET A 104 -7.44 -7.81 10.84
CA MET A 104 -6.23 -7.35 11.53
C MET A 104 -6.15 -5.82 11.61
N ALA A 105 -6.81 -5.11 10.70
CA ALA A 105 -6.70 -3.66 10.54
C ALA A 105 -7.71 -2.87 11.41
N VAL A 106 -8.51 -3.53 12.26
CA VAL A 106 -9.58 -2.89 13.06
C VAL A 106 -9.08 -1.67 13.82
N GLY A 107 -7.97 -1.83 14.55
CA GLY A 107 -7.39 -0.74 15.35
C GLY A 107 -6.86 0.39 14.46
N ALA A 108 -6.15 0.04 13.39
CA ALA A 108 -5.58 1.01 12.48
C ALA A 108 -6.65 1.82 11.72
N TYR A 109 -7.78 1.23 11.36
CA TYR A 109 -8.87 1.90 10.65
C TYR A 109 -9.58 2.96 11.52
N GLN A 110 -9.48 2.87 12.86
CA GLN A 110 -10.01 3.91 13.75
C GLN A 110 -9.19 5.20 13.72
N GLU A 111 -7.93 5.14 13.27
CA GLU A 111 -7.09 6.31 13.10
C GLU A 111 -7.59 7.17 11.93
N PRO A 112 -7.90 8.46 12.12
CA PRO A 112 -8.52 9.28 11.08
C PRO A 112 -7.73 9.34 9.78
N SER A 113 -6.40 9.39 9.84
CA SER A 113 -5.56 9.40 8.63
C SER A 113 -5.70 8.13 7.80
N ASN A 114 -5.78 6.96 8.46
CA ASN A 114 -5.91 5.68 7.79
C ASN A 114 -7.31 5.51 7.21
N LYS A 115 -8.35 5.95 7.93
CA LYS A 115 -9.71 5.93 7.42
C LYS A 115 -9.86 6.78 6.15
N VAL A 116 -9.35 8.01 6.17
CA VAL A 116 -9.41 8.88 4.99
C VAL A 116 -8.68 8.25 3.79
N LEU A 117 -7.46 7.74 4.03
CA LEU A 117 -6.68 7.10 2.97
C LEU A 117 -7.36 5.83 2.45
N GLU A 118 -7.95 5.01 3.32
CA GLU A 118 -8.70 3.80 2.96
C GLU A 118 -9.89 4.12 2.07
N GLU A 119 -10.84 4.93 2.54
CA GLU A 119 -12.07 5.23 1.80
C GLU A 119 -11.78 5.86 0.43
N ALA A 120 -10.86 6.84 0.37
CA ALA A 120 -10.55 7.52 -0.88
C ALA A 120 -9.73 6.65 -1.84
N THR A 121 -8.79 5.84 -1.35
CA THR A 121 -8.07 4.88 -2.21
C THR A 121 -9.05 3.86 -2.79
N THR A 122 -9.94 3.33 -1.96
CA THR A 122 -10.93 2.34 -2.38
C THR A 122 -11.91 2.92 -3.38
N GLU A 123 -12.37 4.16 -3.19
CA GLU A 123 -13.20 4.85 -4.18
C GLU A 123 -12.46 5.11 -5.50
N LEU A 124 -11.23 5.63 -5.45
CA LEU A 124 -10.45 5.88 -6.67
C LEU A 124 -10.18 4.58 -7.43
N ALA A 125 -9.78 3.51 -6.75
CA ALA A 125 -9.56 2.20 -7.35
C ALA A 125 -10.85 1.62 -7.95
N THR A 126 -11.99 1.82 -7.28
CA THR A 126 -13.31 1.43 -7.80
C THR A 126 -13.58 2.13 -9.12
N GLN A 127 -13.46 3.46 -9.16
CA GLN A 127 -13.76 4.25 -10.35
C GLN A 127 -12.84 3.93 -11.52
N ASP A 128 -11.55 3.76 -11.22
CA ASP A 128 -10.53 3.43 -12.21
C ASP A 128 -10.79 2.06 -12.85
N ALA A 129 -11.14 1.05 -12.06
CA ALA A 129 -11.20 -0.34 -12.52
C ALA A 129 -12.62 -0.91 -12.68
N LEU A 130 -13.67 -0.09 -12.56
CA LEU A 130 -15.06 -0.58 -12.65
C LEU A 130 -15.38 -1.20 -14.01
N ASP A 131 -14.86 -0.63 -15.10
CA ASP A 131 -15.06 -1.21 -16.45
C ASP A 131 -14.37 -2.58 -16.56
N GLU A 132 -13.14 -2.72 -16.05
CA GLU A 132 -12.43 -4.01 -16.02
C GLU A 132 -13.16 -5.05 -15.14
N TYR A 133 -13.80 -4.62 -14.06
CA TYR A 133 -14.62 -5.47 -13.21
C TYR A 133 -15.92 -5.92 -13.89
N ILE A 134 -16.57 -5.03 -14.61
CA ILE A 134 -17.74 -5.33 -15.46
C ILE A 134 -17.36 -6.33 -16.55
N ASP A 135 -16.21 -6.14 -17.19
CA ASP A 135 -15.69 -7.01 -18.25
C ASP A 135 -15.29 -8.39 -17.73
N GLU A 136 -14.58 -8.48 -16.59
CA GLU A 136 -14.19 -9.76 -15.96
C GLU A 136 -15.42 -10.62 -15.62
N LEU A 137 -16.54 -9.99 -15.27
CA LEU A 137 -17.80 -10.66 -14.96
C LEU A 137 -18.68 -10.91 -16.18
N ASP A 138 -18.31 -10.37 -17.35
CA ASP A 138 -19.05 -10.44 -18.62
C ASP A 138 -20.46 -9.83 -18.51
N LEU A 139 -20.57 -8.69 -17.81
CA LEU A 139 -21.86 -8.05 -17.53
C LEU A 139 -22.38 -7.19 -18.68
N GLU A 140 -21.56 -6.88 -19.67
CA GLU A 140 -22.00 -6.22 -20.91
C GLU A 140 -23.03 -7.09 -21.67
N ALA A 141 -22.92 -8.42 -21.58
CA ALA A 141 -23.92 -9.34 -22.13
C ALA A 141 -25.26 -9.32 -21.35
N ILE A 142 -25.22 -8.94 -20.06
CA ILE A 142 -26.38 -8.86 -19.18
C ILE A 142 -27.06 -7.49 -19.30
N ALA A 143 -26.29 -6.41 -19.28
CA ALA A 143 -26.75 -5.04 -19.42
C ALA A 143 -25.96 -4.32 -20.53
N PRO A 144 -26.33 -4.49 -21.81
CA PRO A 144 -25.63 -3.84 -22.92
C PRO A 144 -25.61 -2.31 -22.77
N GLY A 145 -24.43 -1.72 -22.91
CA GLY A 145 -24.15 -0.29 -22.75
C GLY A 145 -23.84 0.15 -21.31
N ILE A 146 -23.71 -0.76 -20.35
CA ILE A 146 -23.42 -0.40 -18.94
C ILE A 146 -22.03 0.23 -18.76
N THR A 147 -21.10 -0.06 -19.67
CA THR A 147 -19.77 0.58 -19.74
C THR A 147 -19.79 1.96 -20.39
N ASP A 148 -20.86 2.33 -21.10
CA ASP A 148 -20.98 3.64 -21.76
C ASP A 148 -21.45 4.75 -20.80
N VAL A 149 -22.07 4.39 -19.68
CA VAL A 149 -22.55 5.34 -18.67
C VAL A 149 -21.51 5.57 -17.57
N ARG A 150 -21.62 6.72 -16.88
CA ARG A 150 -20.75 7.07 -15.75
C ARG A 150 -21.57 7.30 -14.49
N THR A 151 -20.99 6.96 -13.36
CA THR A 151 -21.54 7.20 -12.03
C THR A 151 -20.72 8.26 -11.30
N GLY A 152 -21.34 8.94 -10.34
CA GLY A 152 -20.64 9.94 -9.54
C GLY A 152 -19.59 9.29 -8.63
N ARG A 153 -18.62 10.09 -8.20
CA ARG A 153 -17.68 9.71 -7.13
C ARG A 153 -18.39 9.80 -5.77
N ALA A 154 -18.17 8.83 -4.89
CA ALA A 154 -18.48 8.96 -3.46
C ALA A 154 -17.32 9.64 -2.70
N TYR A 155 -17.56 10.00 -1.44
CA TYR A 155 -16.52 10.54 -0.54
C TYR A 155 -15.78 11.78 -1.06
N GLY A 156 -16.54 12.77 -1.55
CA GLY A 156 -16.00 13.99 -2.17
C GLY A 156 -15.01 14.77 -1.30
N GLN A 157 -15.08 14.63 0.02
CA GLN A 157 -14.17 15.28 0.95
C GLN A 157 -12.82 14.54 1.11
N TYR A 158 -12.74 13.24 0.85
CA TYR A 158 -11.51 12.44 1.00
C TYR A 158 -10.72 12.31 -0.30
N VAL A 159 -11.43 12.11 -1.41
CA VAL A 159 -10.84 11.82 -2.72
C VAL A 159 -9.80 12.86 -3.18
N PRO A 160 -10.01 14.18 -3.05
CA PRO A 160 -9.06 15.18 -3.53
C PRO A 160 -7.67 15.06 -2.89
N ALA A 161 -7.59 14.74 -1.60
CA ALA A 161 -6.31 14.54 -0.91
C ALA A 161 -5.53 13.36 -1.48
N VAL A 162 -6.19 12.21 -1.64
CA VAL A 162 -5.54 10.98 -2.12
C VAL A 162 -5.21 11.07 -3.60
N GLU A 163 -6.02 11.75 -4.41
CA GLU A 163 -5.73 11.98 -5.84
C GLU A 163 -4.45 12.81 -6.01
N VAL A 164 -4.32 13.93 -5.29
CA VAL A 164 -3.11 14.77 -5.34
C VAL A 164 -1.89 14.07 -4.73
N PHE A 165 -2.06 13.41 -3.59
CA PHE A 165 -1.00 12.65 -2.94
C PHE A 165 -0.50 11.49 -3.81
N GLY A 166 -1.43 10.71 -4.38
CA GLY A 166 -1.14 9.59 -5.26
C GLY A 166 -0.41 10.03 -6.53
N GLN A 167 -0.81 11.15 -7.14
CA GLN A 167 -0.10 11.72 -8.28
C GLN A 167 1.33 12.15 -7.92
N ALA A 168 1.53 12.81 -6.77
CA ALA A 168 2.87 13.22 -6.35
C ALA A 168 3.79 12.02 -6.09
N VAL A 169 3.29 10.96 -5.43
CA VAL A 169 4.04 9.70 -5.26
C VAL A 169 4.34 9.04 -6.60
N ALA A 170 3.37 9.06 -7.54
CA ALA A 170 3.53 8.51 -8.87
C ALA A 170 4.62 9.23 -9.67
N ASP A 171 4.64 10.57 -9.63
CA ASP A 171 5.64 11.39 -10.30
C ASP A 171 7.05 11.08 -9.78
N SER A 172 7.21 10.99 -8.46
CA SER A 172 8.51 10.63 -7.84
C SER A 172 8.94 9.21 -8.22
N ALA A 173 8.00 8.25 -8.25
CA ALA A 173 8.30 6.84 -8.52
C ALA A 173 8.33 6.48 -10.02
N GLU A 174 8.13 7.45 -10.92
CA GLU A 174 7.98 7.22 -12.37
C GLU A 174 6.88 6.19 -12.71
N LEU A 175 5.77 6.23 -11.96
CA LEU A 175 4.59 5.38 -12.16
C LEU A 175 3.40 6.22 -12.65
N SER A 176 2.32 5.55 -13.04
CA SER A 176 1.03 6.23 -13.20
C SER A 176 0.33 6.38 -11.85
N ALA A 177 -0.48 7.43 -11.68
CA ALA A 177 -1.31 7.58 -10.49
C ALA A 177 -2.23 6.37 -10.25
N ARG A 178 -2.83 5.85 -11.33
CA ARG A 178 -3.64 4.61 -11.31
C ARG A 178 -2.87 3.43 -10.70
N GLU A 179 -1.61 3.24 -11.09
CA GLU A 179 -0.78 2.16 -10.54
C GLU A 179 -0.46 2.35 -9.06
N VAL A 180 -0.22 3.58 -8.61
CA VAL A 180 -0.05 3.88 -7.18
C VAL A 180 -1.33 3.57 -6.41
N ILE A 181 -2.49 4.07 -6.86
CA ILE A 181 -3.79 3.79 -6.25
C ILE A 181 -4.07 2.28 -6.20
N ARG A 182 -3.80 1.55 -7.29
CA ARG A 182 -3.95 0.09 -7.33
C ARG A 182 -3.10 -0.61 -6.27
N ARG A 183 -1.84 -0.21 -6.09
CA ARG A 183 -0.95 -0.78 -5.04
C ARG A 183 -1.44 -0.48 -3.63
N LEU A 184 -1.98 0.71 -3.41
CA LEU A 184 -2.58 1.09 -2.13
C LEU A 184 -3.89 0.32 -1.87
N ALA A 185 -4.69 0.06 -2.90
CA ALA A 185 -6.01 -0.58 -2.78
C ALA A 185 -5.94 -2.04 -2.34
N VAL A 186 -4.85 -2.75 -2.64
CA VAL A 186 -4.72 -4.20 -2.38
C VAL A 186 -4.01 -4.55 -1.06
N VAL A 187 -3.82 -3.56 -0.18
CA VAL A 187 -3.25 -3.75 1.16
C VAL A 187 -4.21 -3.22 2.23
N ASN A 188 -4.11 -3.79 3.43
CA ASN A 188 -4.84 -3.33 4.61
C ASN A 188 -4.66 -1.82 4.86
N PRO A 189 -5.65 -1.14 5.48
CA PRO A 189 -5.57 0.29 5.84
C PRO A 189 -4.25 0.68 6.52
N GLU A 190 -3.76 -0.15 7.44
CA GLU A 190 -2.53 0.07 8.21
C GLU A 190 -1.25 0.13 7.36
N ASN A 191 -1.25 -0.46 6.16
CA ASN A 191 -0.08 -0.60 5.31
C ASN A 191 -0.06 0.37 4.12
N LYS A 192 -1.13 1.16 3.89
CA LYS A 192 -1.18 2.04 2.71
C LYS A 192 -0.10 3.13 2.74
N PHE A 193 0.06 3.81 3.88
CA PHE A 193 1.17 4.76 4.03
C PHE A 193 2.53 4.06 3.90
N ARG A 194 2.66 2.83 4.42
CA ARG A 194 3.89 2.02 4.29
C ARG A 194 4.24 1.70 2.84
N VAL A 195 3.25 1.42 1.99
CA VAL A 195 3.42 1.23 0.54
C VAL A 195 3.89 2.52 -0.12
N ALA A 196 3.26 3.66 0.16
CA ALA A 196 3.69 4.95 -0.38
C ALA A 196 5.13 5.30 0.06
N ALA A 197 5.47 5.06 1.34
CA ALA A 197 6.82 5.25 1.87
C ALA A 197 7.84 4.37 1.14
N GLN A 198 7.49 3.12 0.82
CA GLN A 198 8.36 2.23 0.05
C GLN A 198 8.61 2.74 -1.36
N LEU A 199 7.59 3.24 -2.04
CA LEU A 199 7.73 3.84 -3.38
C LEU A 199 8.69 5.03 -3.37
N LEU A 200 8.54 5.94 -2.39
CA LEU A 200 9.44 7.10 -2.25
C LEU A 200 10.86 6.68 -1.86
N TYR A 201 11.01 5.70 -0.97
CA TYR A 201 12.32 5.17 -0.59
C TYR A 201 13.09 4.62 -1.79
N ASP A 202 12.40 3.86 -2.65
CA ASP A 202 13.00 3.25 -3.85
C ASP A 202 13.27 4.30 -4.93
N ALA A 203 12.33 5.23 -5.16
CA ALA A 203 12.47 6.34 -6.11
C ALA A 203 13.72 7.20 -5.82
N HIS A 204 13.96 7.49 -4.54
CA HIS A 204 15.11 8.28 -4.09
C HIS A 204 16.37 7.45 -3.84
N LYS A 205 16.36 6.16 -4.21
CA LYS A 205 17.49 5.24 -4.09
C LYS A 205 18.10 5.21 -2.69
N LEU A 206 17.25 5.31 -1.67
CA LEU A 206 17.73 5.32 -0.28
C LEU A 206 18.46 4.03 0.09
N SER A 207 18.20 2.91 -0.60
CA SER A 207 18.97 1.66 -0.46
C SER A 207 20.47 1.79 -0.76
N GLU A 208 20.90 2.82 -1.50
CA GLU A 208 22.32 3.06 -1.79
C GLU A 208 23.08 3.67 -0.59
N VAL A 209 22.37 4.27 0.37
CA VAL A 209 22.98 4.99 1.50
C VAL A 209 22.49 4.49 2.86
N VAL A 210 21.24 4.06 2.97
CA VAL A 210 20.64 3.53 4.20
C VAL A 210 20.98 2.04 4.32
N PRO A 211 21.66 1.60 5.39
CA PRO A 211 21.91 0.18 5.62
C PRO A 211 20.61 -0.62 5.73
N GLU A 212 20.59 -1.85 5.24
CA GLU A 212 19.39 -2.71 5.26
C GLU A 212 18.80 -2.85 6.68
N ALA A 213 19.64 -2.93 7.71
CA ALA A 213 19.20 -2.98 9.10
C ALA A 213 18.44 -1.73 9.58
N ALA A 214 18.62 -0.59 8.91
CA ALA A 214 17.94 0.68 9.20
C ALA A 214 16.76 0.97 8.26
N LYS A 215 16.54 0.14 7.23
CA LYS A 215 15.49 0.33 6.22
C LYS A 215 14.09 0.45 6.86
N ALA A 216 13.76 -0.46 7.79
CA ALA A 216 12.45 -0.46 8.43
C ALA A 216 12.16 0.85 9.19
N ALA A 217 13.14 1.36 9.95
CA ALA A 217 13.02 2.61 10.68
C ALA A 217 12.97 3.83 9.75
N ALA A 218 13.72 3.83 8.64
CA ALA A 218 13.63 4.88 7.63
C ALA A 218 12.21 4.97 7.04
N LEU A 219 11.61 3.82 6.74
CA LEU A 219 10.26 3.77 6.17
C LEU A 219 9.18 4.18 7.16
N GLU A 220 9.32 3.79 8.43
CA GLU A 220 8.44 4.25 9.52
C GLU A 220 8.48 5.78 9.68
N ARG A 221 9.66 6.39 9.57
CA ARG A 221 9.81 7.85 9.61
C ARG A 221 9.08 8.54 8.45
N ILE A 222 9.25 8.06 7.22
CA ILE A 222 8.57 8.59 6.03
C ILE A 222 7.04 8.45 6.19
N GLU A 223 6.57 7.29 6.66
CA GLU A 223 5.16 7.04 6.97
C GLU A 223 4.61 8.02 8.01
N ALA A 224 5.33 8.22 9.12
CA ALA A 224 4.93 9.12 10.18
C ALA A 224 4.81 10.58 9.69
N ALA A 225 5.66 11.00 8.75
CA ALA A 225 5.61 12.33 8.15
C ALA A 225 4.35 12.56 7.28
N MET A 226 3.84 11.50 6.62
CA MET A 226 2.69 11.61 5.70
C MET A 226 1.33 11.68 6.41
N ARG A 227 1.19 11.10 7.61
CA ARG A 227 -0.10 10.93 8.28
C ARG A 227 -0.78 12.22 8.75
N PRO A 228 -0.09 13.20 9.38
CA PRO A 228 -0.74 14.32 10.06
C PRO A 228 -1.66 15.19 9.18
N PRO A 229 -1.33 15.49 7.91
CA PRO A 229 -2.22 16.24 7.03
C PRO A 229 -3.58 15.56 6.81
N PHE A 230 -3.62 14.23 6.73
CA PHE A 230 -4.86 13.47 6.49
C PHE A 230 -5.82 13.46 7.69
N THR A 231 -5.31 13.56 8.92
CA THR A 231 -6.13 13.50 10.14
C THR A 231 -7.22 14.58 10.19
N LYS A 232 -7.00 15.73 9.55
CA LYS A 232 -7.92 16.88 9.59
C LYS A 232 -9.11 16.77 8.64
N ILE A 233 -9.04 15.87 7.65
CA ILE A 233 -10.00 15.81 6.54
C ILE A 233 -11.34 15.18 6.98
N ARG A 234 -11.34 14.35 8.03
CA ARG A 234 -12.54 13.65 8.51
C ARG A 234 -13.74 14.58 8.73
N ASP A 235 -13.48 15.82 9.12
CA ASP A 235 -14.51 16.76 9.55
C ASP A 235 -14.94 17.73 8.41
N PHE A 236 -14.47 17.51 7.19
CA PHE A 236 -14.78 18.33 6.01
C PHE A 236 -16.14 18.00 5.37
N ASP A 237 -16.82 19.04 4.89
CA ASP A 237 -18.05 18.94 4.11
C ASP A 237 -17.72 18.74 2.61
N PRO A 238 -18.14 17.63 1.98
CA PRO A 238 -17.93 17.41 0.54
C PRO A 238 -18.64 18.43 -0.36
N GLU A 239 -19.65 19.14 0.15
CA GLU A 239 -20.41 20.16 -0.59
C GLU A 239 -19.82 21.57 -0.43
N ASP A 240 -18.88 21.79 0.50
CA ASP A 240 -18.17 23.07 0.65
C ASP A 240 -16.91 23.09 -0.25
N PRO A 241 -16.86 23.98 -1.26
CA PRO A 241 -15.69 24.10 -2.15
C PRO A 241 -14.38 24.42 -1.41
N LEU A 242 -14.44 25.10 -0.26
CA LEU A 242 -13.26 25.40 0.55
C LEU A 242 -12.70 24.12 1.15
N ASP A 243 -13.54 23.28 1.73
CA ASP A 243 -13.15 22.02 2.36
C ASP A 243 -12.59 21.03 1.32
N VAL A 244 -13.20 20.94 0.15
CA VAL A 244 -12.68 20.17 -1.00
C VAL A 244 -11.27 20.65 -1.38
N ARG A 245 -11.04 21.97 -1.44
CA ARG A 245 -9.72 22.53 -1.72
C ARG A 245 -8.71 22.26 -0.59
N MET A 246 -9.15 22.34 0.66
CA MET A 246 -8.30 22.04 1.82
C MET A 246 -7.92 20.56 1.87
N SER A 247 -8.79 19.66 1.41
CA SER A 247 -8.48 18.24 1.22
C SER A 247 -7.33 18.05 0.22
N ALA A 248 -7.42 18.64 -0.97
CA ALA A 248 -6.34 18.59 -1.97
C ALA A 248 -5.00 19.16 -1.43
N LEU A 249 -5.06 20.25 -0.66
CA LEU A 249 -3.88 20.84 -0.01
C LEU A 249 -3.27 19.91 1.05
N ALA A 250 -4.09 19.17 1.79
CA ALA A 250 -3.60 18.17 2.73
C ALA A 250 -2.83 17.05 2.03
N GLY A 251 -3.32 16.58 0.87
CA GLY A 251 -2.59 15.64 0.01
C GLY A 251 -1.23 16.18 -0.45
N THR A 252 -1.21 17.43 -0.91
CA THR A 252 0.05 18.13 -1.27
C THR A 252 1.01 18.23 -0.08
N ARG A 253 0.48 18.54 1.11
CA ARG A 253 1.31 18.69 2.30
C ARG A 253 1.92 17.36 2.72
N ALA A 254 1.16 16.27 2.65
CA ALA A 254 1.63 14.93 2.98
C ALA A 254 2.79 14.49 2.10
N SER A 255 2.75 14.75 0.78
CA SER A 255 3.86 14.43 -0.11
C SER A 255 5.09 15.30 0.16
N LEU A 256 4.92 16.60 0.38
CA LEU A 256 6.02 17.51 0.73
C LEU A 256 6.71 17.14 2.05
N ASP A 257 5.94 16.73 3.06
CA ASP A 257 6.47 16.28 4.35
C ASP A 257 7.23 14.96 4.20
N ALA A 258 6.73 14.01 3.38
CA ALA A 258 7.43 12.78 3.05
C ALA A 258 8.77 13.04 2.33
N ASP A 259 8.76 13.92 1.32
CA ASP A 259 9.96 14.28 0.56
C ASP A 259 11.01 14.96 1.44
N ALA A 260 10.59 15.79 2.39
CA ALA A 260 11.48 16.40 3.36
C ALA A 260 12.16 15.34 4.23
N GLU A 261 11.39 14.36 4.71
CA GLU A 261 11.88 13.25 5.52
C GLU A 261 12.86 12.36 4.73
N VAL A 262 12.55 12.04 3.48
CA VAL A 262 13.43 11.31 2.57
C VAL A 262 14.77 12.02 2.40
N ARG A 263 14.77 13.34 2.18
CA ARG A 263 16.00 14.14 2.06
C ARG A 263 16.80 14.17 3.37
N GLU A 264 16.13 14.25 4.52
CA GLU A 264 16.78 14.20 5.81
C GLU A 264 17.49 12.86 6.04
N ILE A 265 16.80 11.75 5.77
CA ILE A 265 17.37 10.40 5.86
C ILE A 265 18.57 10.25 4.94
N ALA A 266 18.44 10.66 3.67
CA ALA A 266 19.53 10.61 2.70
C ALA A 266 20.75 11.41 3.17
N GLY A 267 20.53 12.63 3.67
CA GLY A 267 21.59 13.51 4.19
C GLY A 267 22.31 12.92 5.39
N TYR A 268 21.56 12.38 6.36
CA TYR A 268 22.11 11.75 7.56
C TYR A 268 23.04 10.58 7.20
N TRP A 269 22.57 9.64 6.38
CA TRP A 269 23.32 8.44 6.05
C TRP A 269 24.47 8.69 5.06
N SER A 270 24.34 9.67 4.17
CA SER A 270 25.45 10.05 3.26
C SER A 270 26.63 10.62 4.04
N ALA A 271 26.37 11.49 5.02
CA ALA A 271 27.41 12.07 5.87
C ALA A 271 28.12 11.00 6.73
N ASP A 272 27.38 10.05 7.30
CA ASP A 272 27.96 8.93 8.05
C ASP A 272 28.80 8.01 7.15
N HIS A 273 28.35 7.75 5.91
CA HIS A 273 29.09 6.96 4.93
C HIS A 273 30.41 7.63 4.50
N GLU A 274 30.42 8.96 4.36
CA GLU A 274 31.65 9.73 4.13
C GLU A 274 32.61 9.67 5.32
N LEU A 275 32.09 9.82 6.55
CA LEU A 275 32.90 9.71 7.76
C LEU A 275 33.57 8.34 7.85
N ARG A 276 32.81 7.24 7.67
CA ARG A 276 33.37 5.87 7.67
C ARG A 276 34.44 5.69 6.60
N ARG A 277 34.18 6.11 5.36
CA ARG A 277 35.18 6.05 4.28
C ARG A 277 36.46 6.83 4.62
N SER A 278 36.33 8.01 5.23
CA SER A 278 37.49 8.82 5.62
C SER A 278 38.32 8.16 6.73
N LEU A 279 37.66 7.50 7.69
CA LEU A 279 38.31 6.76 8.77
C LEU A 279 39.03 5.52 8.22
N ASP A 280 38.39 4.76 7.33
CA ASP A 280 39.00 3.59 6.68
C ASP A 280 40.20 3.96 5.81
N ALA A 281 40.11 5.08 5.06
CA ALA A 281 41.23 5.60 4.28
C ALA A 281 42.38 6.11 5.17
N GLY A 282 42.07 6.74 6.30
CA GLY A 282 43.05 7.23 7.28
C GLY A 282 43.77 6.11 8.04
N LEU A 283 43.10 4.98 8.30
CA LEU A 283 43.68 3.80 8.94
C LEU A 283 44.40 2.87 7.95
N GLY A 284 44.07 2.92 6.67
CA GLY A 284 44.73 2.15 5.60
C GLY A 284 45.99 2.81 5.03
N ALA A 285 46.20 4.11 5.23
CA ALA A 285 47.38 4.84 4.77
C ALA A 285 48.51 4.85 5.82
N SER A 286 49.04 3.68 6.19
CA SER A 286 50.40 3.65 6.71
C SER A 286 51.35 3.94 5.53
N PRO A 287 52.15 5.02 5.54
CA PRO A 287 53.19 5.20 4.54
C PRO A 287 54.09 3.96 4.59
N PRO A 288 54.61 3.46 3.46
CA PRO A 288 55.67 2.46 3.54
C PRO A 288 56.77 3.08 4.39
N LEU A 289 57.05 2.46 5.55
CA LEU A 289 58.21 2.78 6.36
C LEU A 289 59.41 2.81 5.43
N ARG A 290 59.87 4.02 5.10
CA ARG A 290 61.12 4.26 4.39
C ARG A 290 62.16 3.51 5.20
N LYS A 291 62.62 2.36 4.69
CA LYS A 291 63.80 1.68 5.22
C LYS A 291 64.94 2.68 5.10
N SER A 292 65.29 3.31 6.22
CA SER A 292 66.52 4.07 6.37
C SER A 292 67.66 3.11 6.10
N GLN A 293 68.29 3.24 4.93
CA GLN A 293 69.62 2.72 4.68
C GLN A 293 70.60 3.48 5.55
N TYR A 294 70.81 3.00 6.78
CA TYR A 294 72.04 3.24 7.52
C TYR A 294 72.71 1.89 7.68
N GLY A 295 73.78 1.70 6.91
CA GLY A 295 74.67 0.56 7.02
C GLY A 295 75.59 0.72 8.21
N THR A 296 75.76 -0.37 8.97
CA THR A 296 76.95 -0.63 9.78
C THR A 296 77.25 -2.13 9.70
N PRO A 297 78.52 -2.54 9.50
CA PRO A 297 78.88 -3.94 9.26
C PRO A 297 79.35 -4.69 10.52
N GLY A 298 79.15 -6.02 10.50
CA GLY A 298 79.80 -7.02 11.35
C GLY A 298 78.95 -7.52 12.52
N ARG A 299 78.99 -8.79 12.95
CA ARG A 299 79.70 -10.00 12.53
C ARG A 299 79.05 -11.18 13.29
N ASP A 300 79.02 -12.35 12.65
CA ASP A 300 78.76 -13.72 13.12
C ASP A 300 78.41 -14.00 14.60
N THR A 301 77.37 -14.81 14.83
CA THR A 301 77.48 -16.24 15.22
C THR A 301 76.10 -16.90 15.46
N ARG A 302 75.85 -18.04 14.80
CA ARG A 302 74.92 -19.12 15.18
C ARG A 302 75.68 -20.16 16.05
N PRO A 303 75.11 -21.27 16.59
CA PRO A 303 73.72 -21.79 16.57
C PRO A 303 73.20 -22.29 17.95
N ASN A 304 71.89 -22.60 18.05
CA ASN A 304 71.38 -23.88 18.60
C ASN A 304 69.83 -23.93 18.62
N GLU A 305 69.27 -24.91 17.90
CA GLU A 305 68.02 -25.63 18.24
C GLU A 305 68.36 -26.76 19.27
N PRO A 306 67.48 -27.66 19.78
CA PRO A 306 66.05 -27.94 19.48
C PRO A 306 65.14 -28.28 20.70
N GLY A 307 63.86 -28.55 20.45
CA GLY A 307 62.95 -29.34 21.35
C GLY A 307 61.51 -28.83 21.35
N ALA A 308 60.54 -29.46 20.66
CA ALA A 308 59.77 -30.64 21.08
C ALA A 308 59.06 -30.40 22.43
N THR A 309 57.73 -30.33 22.58
CA THR A 309 56.68 -31.34 22.37
C THR A 309 55.35 -30.68 22.82
N GLY A 310 54.20 -30.95 22.21
CA GLY A 310 53.20 -31.79 22.88
C GLY A 310 51.77 -31.23 22.79
N ARG A 311 50.93 -31.88 21.98
CA ARG A 311 49.47 -32.05 22.19
C ARG A 311 49.31 -33.20 23.21
N PRO A 312 48.21 -33.34 24.01
CA PRO A 312 46.87 -33.57 23.47
C PRO A 312 45.66 -33.08 24.32
N ASP A 313 44.48 -33.14 23.67
CA ASP A 313 43.12 -33.45 24.13
C ASP A 313 42.64 -33.18 25.57
N ARG A 314 41.48 -32.50 25.67
CA ARG A 314 40.25 -33.03 26.32
C ARG A 314 39.00 -32.17 26.02
N LYS A 315 38.06 -32.74 25.25
CA LYS A 315 36.60 -32.59 25.44
C LYS A 315 36.15 -33.69 26.46
N PRO A 316 34.87 -33.83 26.85
CA PRO A 316 33.78 -32.86 27.07
C PRO A 316 33.18 -33.02 28.50
N HIS A 317 32.27 -32.14 28.92
CA HIS A 317 31.21 -32.57 29.83
C HIS A 317 29.88 -31.88 29.53
N VAL A 318 28.82 -32.63 29.81
CA VAL A 318 27.41 -32.53 29.43
C VAL A 318 26.61 -32.33 30.71
N LEU A 319 25.34 -31.93 30.55
CA LEU A 319 24.21 -31.96 31.49
C LEU A 319 24.11 -30.71 32.39
N GLY A 320 22.94 -30.13 32.59
CA GLY A 320 21.57 -30.56 32.28
C GLY A 320 20.59 -29.56 32.89
N ASP A 321 19.33 -29.74 32.50
CA ASP A 321 18.08 -29.08 32.91
C ASP A 321 17.75 -27.71 32.29
#